data_AF-A0A960HSF3-F1
#
_entry.id   AF-A0A960HSF3-F1
#
_cell.length_a   1.000
_cell.length_b   1.000
_cell.length_c   1.000
_cell.angle_alpha   90.00
_cell.angle_beta   90.00
_cell.angle_gamma   90.00
#
_symmetry.space_group_name_H-M   'P 1'
#
loop_
_entity.id
_entity.type
_entity.pdbx_description
1 polymer ?
#
loop_
_entity_poly.entity_id
_entity_poly.type
_entity_poly.pdbx_seq_one_letter_code
_entity_poly.pdbx_strand_id
1 'polypeptide(L)'
;MTESKIIYTHTDEAPALATYSLLPIIEAFAGAAGIDVETRDISLAGRIVSQFPEFVADEMRIADDLAELGALATTPEANIIKLPNVSASMPQMKAAIAELQAKGYALPDYPDDPSTPDEDDIKARYDRVKGSAVNPVLR
;
A
#
# COMPACT_ATOMS: atom_id res chain seq x y z
N MET A 1 15.70 -22.34 13.77
CA MET A 1 16.40 -21.69 12.65
C MET A 1 15.71 -20.35 12.46
N THR A 2 16.44 -19.25 12.33
CA THR A 2 15.82 -17.97 11.94
C THR A 2 15.30 -18.16 10.52
N GLU A 3 13.99 -18.28 10.35
CA GLU A 3 13.36 -18.29 9.02
C GLU A 3 13.69 -16.96 8.36
N SER A 4 14.51 -17.02 7.30
CA SER A 4 14.81 -15.84 6.50
C SER A 4 13.57 -15.54 5.66
N LYS A 5 13.05 -14.32 5.75
CA LYS A 5 11.83 -13.89 5.07
C LYS A 5 12.14 -12.79 4.07
N ILE A 6 11.59 -12.90 2.87
CA ILE A 6 11.60 -11.86 1.85
C ILE A 6 10.23 -11.19 1.85
N ILE A 7 10.21 -9.87 1.91
CA ILE A 7 8.98 -9.11 1.66
C ILE A 7 8.96 -8.64 0.21
N TYR A 8 7.94 -9.07 -0.54
CA TYR A 8 7.72 -8.70 -1.93
C TYR A 8 6.59 -7.69 -2.02
N THR A 9 6.87 -6.47 -2.46
CA THR A 9 5.84 -5.42 -2.48
C THR A 9 4.80 -5.69 -3.57
N HIS A 10 3.53 -5.74 -3.20
CA HIS A 10 2.42 -5.62 -4.13
C HIS A 10 2.21 -4.13 -4.43
N THR A 11 2.20 -3.76 -5.72
CA THR A 11 2.19 -2.36 -6.15
C THR A 11 1.05 -2.08 -7.14
N ASP A 12 1.31 -1.31 -8.20
CA ASP A 12 0.30 -0.75 -9.08
C ASP A 12 0.55 -1.19 -10.53
N GLU A 13 -0.47 -1.05 -11.37
CA GLU A 13 -0.36 -1.08 -12.84
C GLU A 13 0.42 -2.30 -13.39
N ALA A 14 1.39 -2.07 -14.28
CA ALA A 14 2.14 -3.15 -14.93
C ALA A 14 2.96 -4.03 -13.96
N PRO A 15 3.70 -3.47 -12.98
CA PRO A 15 4.38 -4.27 -11.95
C PRO A 15 3.43 -5.16 -11.13
N ALA A 16 2.23 -4.68 -10.80
CA ALA A 16 1.24 -5.51 -10.10
C ALA A 16 0.84 -6.73 -10.95
N LEU A 17 0.53 -6.52 -12.24
CA LEU A 17 0.19 -7.61 -13.17
C LEU A 17 1.36 -8.61 -13.33
N ALA A 18 2.59 -8.12 -13.44
CA ALA A 18 3.77 -8.97 -13.53
C ALA A 18 3.97 -9.80 -12.24
N THR A 19 3.66 -9.23 -11.08
CA THR A 19 3.74 -9.90 -9.78
C THR A 19 2.82 -11.13 -9.73
N TYR A 20 1.58 -11.04 -10.24
CA TYR A 20 0.66 -12.18 -10.30
C TYR A 20 1.24 -13.38 -11.08
N SER A 21 2.10 -13.14 -12.08
CA SER A 21 2.74 -14.21 -12.83
C SER A 21 4.03 -14.70 -12.19
N LEU A 22 4.86 -13.78 -11.68
CA LEU A 22 6.23 -14.10 -11.28
C LEU A 22 6.33 -14.53 -9.81
N LEU A 23 5.51 -13.98 -8.92
CA LEU A 23 5.57 -14.25 -7.48
C LEU A 23 5.42 -15.76 -7.15
N PRO A 24 4.47 -16.52 -7.73
CA PRO A 24 4.35 -17.95 -7.45
C PRO A 24 5.59 -18.75 -7.84
N ILE A 25 6.32 -18.29 -8.86
CA ILE A 25 7.59 -18.91 -9.29
C ILE A 25 8.68 -18.59 -8.26
N ILE A 26 8.77 -17.34 -7.81
CA ILE A 26 9.74 -16.93 -6.77
C ILE A 26 9.50 -17.72 -5.48
N GLU A 27 8.25 -17.80 -5.02
CA GLU A 27 7.85 -18.57 -3.83
C GLU A 27 8.29 -20.04 -3.92
N ALA A 28 8.05 -20.70 -5.06
CA ALA A 28 8.41 -22.11 -5.22
C ALA A 28 9.93 -22.35 -5.15
N PHE A 29 10.73 -21.46 -5.76
CA PHE A 29 12.18 -21.58 -5.75
C PHE A 29 12.79 -21.16 -4.40
N ALA A 30 12.28 -20.11 -3.76
CA ALA A 30 12.73 -19.66 -2.44
C ALA A 30 12.38 -20.69 -1.35
N GLY A 31 11.18 -21.29 -1.41
CA GLY A 31 10.74 -22.32 -0.48
C GLY A 31 11.63 -23.57 -0.49
N ALA A 32 12.22 -23.93 -1.63
CA ALA A 32 13.21 -25.02 -1.70
C ALA A 32 14.48 -24.76 -0.87
N ALA A 33 14.76 -23.50 -0.55
CA ALA A 33 15.84 -23.06 0.33
C ALA A 33 15.39 -22.75 1.77
N GLY A 34 14.11 -22.97 2.11
CA GLY A 34 13.54 -22.62 3.41
C GLY A 34 13.43 -21.11 3.65
N ILE A 35 13.19 -20.35 2.57
CA ILE A 35 12.98 -18.89 2.62
C ILE A 35 11.51 -18.60 2.33
N ASP A 36 10.85 -17.94 3.26
CA ASP A 36 9.46 -17.51 3.07
C ASP A 36 9.41 -16.21 2.26
N VAL A 37 8.40 -16.09 1.40
CA VAL A 37 8.13 -14.86 0.65
C VAL A 37 6.73 -14.40 1.05
N GLU A 38 6.63 -13.21 1.63
CA GLU A 38 5.35 -12.60 1.99
C GLU A 38 5.13 -11.32 1.20
N THR A 39 3.87 -11.01 0.93
CA THR A 39 3.52 -9.74 0.31
C THR A 39 3.19 -8.67 1.34
N ARG A 40 3.47 -7.42 0.98
CA ARG A 40 2.93 -6.23 1.63
C ARG A 40 2.38 -5.30 0.55
N ASP A 41 1.14 -4.85 0.72
CA ASP A 41 0.44 -4.01 -0.24
C ASP A 41 0.74 -2.53 -0.02
N ILE A 42 1.50 -1.96 -0.95
CA ILE A 42 1.82 -0.53 -1.00
C ILE A 42 1.24 0.13 -2.25
N SER A 43 0.25 -0.51 -2.89
CA SER A 43 -0.53 0.06 -3.97
C SER A 43 -1.19 1.37 -3.52
N LEU A 44 -1.55 2.23 -4.48
CA LEU A 44 -2.32 3.43 -4.21
C LEU A 44 -3.64 3.10 -3.51
N ALA A 45 -4.35 2.08 -3.98
CA ALA A 45 -5.61 1.65 -3.38
C ALA A 45 -5.42 1.18 -1.94
N GLY A 46 -4.41 0.34 -1.69
CA GLY A 46 -4.09 -0.15 -0.35
C GLY A 46 -3.75 0.98 0.62
N ARG A 47 -2.88 1.90 0.18
CA ARG A 47 -2.51 3.06 1.01
C ARG A 47 -3.66 4.03 1.26
N ILE A 48 -4.66 4.12 0.38
CA ILE A 48 -5.88 4.89 0.67
C ILE A 48 -6.66 4.21 1.79
N VAL A 49 -7.06 2.96 1.58
CA VAL A 49 -8.00 2.27 2.48
C VAL A 49 -7.41 2.15 3.89
N SER A 50 -6.10 1.94 4.03
CA SER A 50 -5.45 1.87 5.35
C SER A 50 -5.50 3.17 6.15
N GLN A 51 -5.64 4.34 5.50
CA GLN A 51 -5.76 5.63 6.19
C GLN A 51 -7.17 5.94 6.69
N PHE A 52 -8.19 5.20 6.25
CA PHE A 52 -9.60 5.46 6.58
C PHE A 52 -10.33 4.22 7.13
N PRO A 53 -9.78 3.51 8.12
CA PRO A 53 -10.40 2.27 8.64
C PRO A 53 -11.82 2.49 9.17
N GLU A 54 -12.14 3.69 9.66
CA GLU A 54 -13.47 4.05 10.17
C GLU A 54 -14.54 4.21 9.08
N PHE A 55 -14.14 4.41 7.82
CA PHE A 55 -15.03 4.50 6.65
C PHE A 55 -15.18 3.18 5.91
N VAL A 56 -14.56 2.12 6.42
CA VAL A 56 -14.47 0.82 5.75
C VAL A 56 -15.03 -0.25 6.69
N ALA A 57 -15.90 -1.11 6.14
CA ALA A 57 -16.43 -2.25 6.88
C ALA A 57 -15.29 -3.13 7.40
N ASP A 58 -15.47 -3.73 8.58
CA ASP A 58 -14.42 -4.48 9.27
C ASP A 58 -13.79 -5.57 8.38
N GLU A 59 -14.58 -6.21 7.52
CA GLU A 59 -14.13 -7.26 6.60
C GLU A 59 -13.35 -6.76 5.39
N MET A 60 -13.48 -5.47 5.06
CA MET A 60 -12.80 -4.82 3.94
C MET A 60 -11.60 -3.98 4.39
N ARG A 61 -11.36 -3.88 5.70
CA ARG A 61 -10.20 -3.18 6.25
C ARG A 61 -8.92 -3.89 5.85
N ILE A 62 -7.88 -3.08 5.67
CA ILE A 62 -6.53 -3.55 5.40
C ILE A 62 -5.56 -2.85 6.35
N ALA A 63 -4.45 -3.51 6.64
CA ALA A 63 -3.42 -2.96 7.51
C ALA A 63 -2.64 -1.84 6.82
N ASP A 64 -1.98 -0.98 7.61
CA ASP A 64 -1.02 0.00 7.09
C ASP A 64 0.34 -0.67 6.85
N ASP A 65 0.41 -1.42 5.75
CA ASP A 65 1.60 -2.17 5.33
C ASP A 65 2.80 -1.25 5.05
N LEU A 66 2.57 0.01 4.66
CA LEU A 66 3.67 0.97 4.46
C LEU A 66 4.30 1.38 5.80
N ALA A 67 3.48 1.60 6.83
CA ALA A 67 3.99 1.85 8.18
C ALA A 67 4.74 0.64 8.74
N GLU A 68 4.21 -0.58 8.53
CA GLU A 68 4.89 -1.83 8.93
C GLU A 68 6.25 -1.96 8.23
N LEU A 69 6.30 -1.75 6.92
CA LEU A 69 7.54 -1.81 6.13
C LEU A 69 8.55 -0.74 6.57
N GLY A 70 8.09 0.46 6.92
CA GLY A 70 8.95 1.52 7.46
C GLY A 70 9.61 1.11 8.77
N ALA A 71 8.87 0.47 9.68
CA ALA A 71 9.43 -0.08 10.89
C ALA A 71 10.42 -1.22 10.59
N LEU A 72 10.03 -2.16 9.72
CA LEU A 72 10.88 -3.28 9.31
C LEU A 72 12.21 -2.79 8.72
N ALA A 73 12.20 -1.77 7.87
CA ALA A 73 13.39 -1.23 7.20
C ALA A 73 14.47 -0.70 8.18
N THR A 74 14.11 -0.48 9.45
CA THR A 74 15.06 -0.08 10.52
C THR A 74 15.68 -1.26 11.27
N THR A 75 15.32 -2.50 10.90
CA THR A 75 15.78 -3.72 11.55
C THR A 75 16.82 -4.46 10.69
N PRO A 76 17.79 -5.19 11.30
CA PRO A 76 18.75 -6.02 10.56
C PRO A 76 18.10 -7.12 9.71
N GLU A 77 16.90 -7.55 10.07
CA GLU A 77 16.16 -8.63 9.41
C GLU A 77 15.47 -8.18 8.12
N ALA A 78 15.47 -6.88 7.81
CA ALA A 78 14.81 -6.32 6.63
C ALA A 78 15.38 -6.87 5.32
N ASN A 79 14.56 -7.63 4.60
CA ASN A 79 14.83 -8.06 3.23
C ASN A 79 13.63 -7.75 2.34
N ILE A 80 13.64 -6.58 1.71
CA ILE A 80 12.48 -6.01 1.00
C ILE A 80 12.81 -5.89 -0.49
N ILE A 81 12.06 -6.62 -1.32
CA ILE A 81 12.05 -6.46 -2.78
C ILE A 81 10.98 -5.43 -3.14
N LYS A 82 11.44 -4.21 -3.46
CA LYS A 82 10.58 -3.07 -3.81
C LYS A 82 10.41 -2.91 -5.32
N LEU A 83 9.20 -3.15 -5.82
CA LEU A 83 8.82 -2.95 -7.23
C LEU A 83 8.41 -1.49 -7.48
N PRO A 84 8.41 -0.99 -8.72
CA PRO A 84 7.87 0.34 -9.03
C PRO A 84 6.41 0.48 -8.58
N ASN A 85 6.05 1.66 -8.06
CA ASN A 85 4.70 1.99 -7.59
C ASN A 85 4.32 3.42 -8.03
N VAL A 86 3.03 3.74 -7.96
CA VAL A 86 2.49 5.06 -8.33
C VAL A 86 2.86 6.11 -7.28
N SER A 87 3.49 7.19 -7.73
CA SER A 87 3.53 8.46 -7.01
C SER A 87 2.34 9.31 -7.45
N ALA A 88 1.23 9.24 -6.71
CA ALA A 88 -0.08 9.67 -7.22
C ALA A 88 -0.14 11.19 -7.47
N SER A 89 -0.53 11.56 -8.69
CA SER A 89 -1.04 12.89 -9.00
C SER A 89 -2.48 13.08 -8.48
N MET A 90 -2.96 14.32 -8.42
CA MET A 90 -4.35 14.60 -8.01
C MET A 90 -5.41 13.88 -8.87
N PRO A 91 -5.31 13.83 -10.22
CA PRO A 91 -6.27 13.08 -11.02
C PRO A 91 -6.25 11.57 -10.72
N GLN A 92 -5.08 10.97 -10.55
CA GLN A 92 -4.95 9.55 -10.18
C GLN A 92 -5.53 9.29 -8.79
N MET A 93 -5.33 10.22 -7.85
CA MET A 93 -5.88 10.14 -6.50
C MET A 93 -7.40 10.06 -6.53
N LYS A 94 -8.05 11.01 -7.22
CA LYS A 94 -9.51 11.05 -7.34
C LYS A 94 -10.07 9.85 -8.10
N ALA A 95 -9.37 9.38 -9.14
CA ALA A 95 -9.77 8.19 -9.88
C ALA A 95 -9.76 6.94 -9.00
N ALA A 96 -8.71 6.75 -8.18
CA ALA A 96 -8.61 5.63 -7.26
C ALA A 96 -9.70 5.67 -6.16
N ILE A 97 -9.98 6.86 -5.60
CA ILE A 97 -11.07 7.05 -4.63
C ILE A 97 -12.42 6.67 -5.27
N ALA A 98 -12.72 7.18 -6.46
CA ALA A 98 -13.97 6.87 -7.16
C ALA A 98 -14.10 5.38 -7.50
N GLU A 99 -13.01 4.72 -7.90
CA GLU A 99 -13.01 3.27 -8.15
C GLU A 99 -13.28 2.47 -6.86
N LEU A 100 -12.68 2.85 -5.74
CA LEU A 100 -12.92 2.22 -4.45
C LEU A 100 -14.36 2.44 -3.96
N GLN A 101 -14.88 3.65 -4.09
CA GLN A 101 -16.29 3.94 -3.79
C GLN A 101 -17.24 3.10 -4.62
N ALA A 102 -16.97 2.93 -5.93
CA ALA A 102 -17.75 2.06 -6.80
C ALA A 102 -17.68 0.58 -6.39
N LYS A 103 -16.63 0.16 -5.67
CA LYS A 103 -16.47 -1.18 -5.08
C LYS A 103 -17.08 -1.32 -3.68
N GLY A 104 -17.70 -0.27 -3.13
CA GLY A 104 -18.42 -0.32 -1.86
C GLY A 104 -17.64 0.18 -0.65
N TYR A 105 -16.45 0.74 -0.83
CA TYR A 105 -15.73 1.42 0.25
C TYR A 105 -16.36 2.79 0.50
N ALA A 106 -16.86 3.07 1.71
CA ALA A 106 -17.55 4.33 2.02
C ALA A 106 -16.57 5.49 2.28
N LEU A 107 -15.49 5.55 1.51
CA LEU A 107 -14.43 6.55 1.64
C LEU A 107 -14.96 7.96 1.33
N PRO A 108 -14.55 8.98 2.09
CA PRO A 108 -14.88 10.37 1.77
C PRO A 108 -14.18 10.81 0.49
N ASP A 109 -14.79 11.76 -0.23
CA ASP A 109 -14.13 12.40 -1.36
C ASP A 109 -12.90 13.21 -0.90
N TYR A 110 -11.98 13.47 -1.83
CA TYR A 110 -10.89 14.40 -1.57
C TYR A 110 -11.41 15.85 -1.57
N PRO A 111 -11.31 16.60 -0.46
CA PRO A 111 -11.76 17.99 -0.41
C PRO A 111 -10.72 18.91 -1.06
N ASP A 112 -11.11 19.55 -2.17
CA ASP A 112 -10.23 20.50 -2.89
C ASP A 112 -10.01 21.79 -2.08
N ASP A 113 -11.06 22.27 -1.41
CA ASP A 113 -11.06 23.49 -0.59
C ASP A 113 -11.77 23.18 0.74
N PRO A 114 -11.06 22.63 1.74
CA PRO A 114 -11.66 22.23 3.00
C PRO A 114 -12.12 23.46 3.81
N SER A 115 -13.30 23.35 4.40
CA SER A 115 -13.98 24.42 5.13
C SER A 115 -14.33 24.05 6.57
N THR A 116 -14.10 22.80 6.94
CA THR A 116 -14.40 22.24 8.26
C THR A 116 -13.21 21.46 8.81
N PRO A 117 -13.10 21.30 10.15
CA PRO A 117 -12.04 20.48 10.75
C PRO A 117 -12.03 19.03 10.25
N ASP A 118 -13.20 18.47 9.94
CA ASP A 118 -13.32 17.11 9.41
C ASP A 118 -12.78 17.03 7.97
N GLU A 119 -13.08 18.01 7.12
CA GLU A 119 -12.51 18.11 5.77
C GLU A 119 -11.00 18.33 5.80
N ASP A 120 -10.49 19.14 6.74
CA ASP A 120 -9.04 19.34 6.95
C ASP A 120 -8.33 18.02 7.31
N ASP A 121 -8.92 17.21 8.20
CA ASP A 121 -8.37 15.88 8.55
C ASP A 121 -8.37 14.93 7.35
N ILE A 122 -9.50 14.83 6.64
CA ILE A 122 -9.63 13.98 5.45
C ILE A 122 -8.58 14.36 4.41
N LYS A 123 -8.43 15.67 4.16
CA LYS A 123 -7.42 16.17 3.23
C LYS A 123 -6.01 15.79 3.67
N ALA A 124 -5.69 16.00 4.95
CA ALA A 124 -4.38 15.72 5.50
C ALA A 124 -4.02 14.23 5.36
N ARG A 125 -4.97 13.33 5.57
CA ARG A 125 -4.77 11.88 5.38
C ARG A 125 -4.53 11.51 3.93
N TYR A 126 -5.32 12.05 2.99
CA TYR A 126 -5.06 11.83 1.56
C TYR A 126 -3.71 12.42 1.10
N ASP A 127 -3.33 13.58 1.63
CA ASP A 127 -2.04 14.22 1.30
C ASP A 127 -0.83 13.37 1.73
N ARG A 128 -0.95 12.53 2.77
CA ARG A 128 0.09 11.56 3.14
C ARG A 128 0.25 10.43 2.11
N VAL A 129 -0.81 10.10 1.38
CA VAL A 129 -0.83 9.05 0.35
C VAL A 129 -0.38 9.59 -1.01
N LYS A 130 -0.63 10.88 -1.26
CA LYS A 130 -0.32 11.57 -2.51
C LYS A 130 1.18 11.70 -2.77
N GLY A 131 1.57 11.72 -4.05
CA GLY A 131 2.95 11.94 -4.45
C GLY A 131 3.90 10.81 -4.04
N SER A 132 5.17 11.14 -3.80
CA SER A 132 6.22 10.16 -3.46
C SER A 132 6.16 9.76 -1.98
N ALA A 133 5.06 9.12 -1.56
CA ALA A 133 4.84 8.71 -0.18
C ALA A 133 5.68 7.49 0.26
N VAL A 134 5.97 6.57 -0.66
CA VAL A 134 6.60 5.29 -0.31
C VAL A 134 8.11 5.40 -0.12
N ASN A 135 8.82 6.07 -1.04
CA ASN A 135 10.29 6.10 -1.00
C ASN A 135 10.86 6.72 0.29
N PRO A 136 10.34 7.84 0.83
CA PRO A 136 10.83 8.44 2.08
C PRO A 136 10.62 7.57 3.32
N VAL A 137 9.78 6.54 3.23
CA VAL A 137 9.56 5.58 4.34
C VAL A 137 10.56 4.44 4.28
N LEU A 138 10.97 4.02 3.07
CA LEU A 138 11.84 2.86 2.88
C LEU A 138 13.33 3.22 2.69
N ARG A 139 13.68 4.50 2.58
CA ARG A 139 15.03 5.02 2.26
C ARG A 139 15.26 6.39 2.87
#